data_AF-A0A224XPW7-F1
#
_entry.id   AF-A0A224XPW7-F1
#
_cell.length_a   1.000
_cell.length_b   1.000
_cell.length_c   1.000
_cell.angle_alpha   90.00
_cell.angle_beta   90.00
_cell.angle_gamma   90.00
#
_symmetry.space_group_name_H-M   'P 1'
#
loop_
_entity.id
_entity.type
_entity.pdbx_description
1 polymer ?
#
loop_
_entity_poly.entity_id
_entity_poly.type
_entity_poly.pdbx_seq_one_letter_code
_entity_poly.pdbx_strand_id
1 'polypeptide(L)'
;LLQPFRKPKRIRTAFSPSQLLKLEHAFEKNHYVVGAERKQLAQSLSLSETQVKVWFQNRRTKHKRMQQEEEAKAQQQQQQQQQQQQQQAAASNKNSHHVNKWKQETSQQSSGGQN
;
A
#
# COMPACT_ATOMS: atom_id res chain seq x y z
N LEU A 1 -27.72 -32.43 -19.52
CA LEU A 1 -26.92 -31.22 -19.26
C LEU A 1 -27.64 -30.41 -18.18
N LEU A 2 -27.25 -30.51 -16.89
CA LEU A 2 -27.91 -29.75 -15.82
C LEU A 2 -27.47 -28.28 -15.91
N GLN A 3 -28.41 -27.39 -16.22
CA GLN A 3 -28.18 -25.94 -16.17
C GLN A 3 -27.86 -25.52 -14.72
N PRO A 4 -26.75 -24.81 -14.45
CA PRO A 4 -26.51 -24.28 -13.12
C PRO A 4 -27.55 -23.19 -12.84
N PHE A 5 -28.47 -23.48 -11.92
CA PHE A 5 -29.44 -22.52 -11.38
C PHE A 5 -28.70 -21.23 -11.00
N ARG A 6 -28.92 -20.18 -11.80
CA ARG A 6 -28.39 -18.84 -11.57
C ARG A 6 -29.07 -18.31 -10.31
N LYS A 7 -28.40 -18.45 -9.16
CA LYS A 7 -28.88 -17.92 -7.88
C LYS A 7 -29.24 -16.43 -8.07
N PRO A 8 -30.42 -15.99 -7.64
CA PRO A 8 -30.83 -14.59 -7.78
C PRO A 8 -29.75 -13.64 -7.24
N LYS A 9 -29.42 -12.60 -8.01
CA LYS A 9 -28.48 -11.54 -7.58
C LYS A 9 -29.08 -10.88 -6.33
N ARG A 10 -28.41 -11.02 -5.19
CA ARG A 10 -28.86 -10.37 -3.95
C ARG A 10 -28.91 -8.87 -4.17
N ILE A 11 -30.04 -8.25 -3.81
CA ILE A 11 -30.19 -6.79 -3.85
C ILE A 11 -29.14 -6.17 -2.93
N ARG A 12 -28.42 -5.18 -3.44
CA ARG A 12 -27.39 -4.47 -2.68
C ARG A 12 -28.08 -3.45 -1.78
N THR A 13 -28.12 -3.73 -0.49
CA THR A 13 -28.58 -2.77 0.53
C THR A 13 -27.44 -1.84 0.91
N ALA A 14 -27.65 -0.53 0.84
CA ALA A 14 -26.73 0.46 1.39
C ALA A 14 -27.01 0.68 2.88
N PHE A 15 -25.97 0.85 3.69
CA PHE A 15 -26.09 1.24 5.08
C PHE A 15 -26.10 2.76 5.19
N SER A 16 -26.87 3.31 6.14
CA SER A 16 -26.87 4.74 6.42
C SER A 16 -25.53 5.19 7.01
N PRO A 17 -25.18 6.49 6.92
CA PRO A 17 -23.96 7.01 7.56
C PRO A 17 -23.91 6.73 9.07
N SER A 18 -25.04 6.83 9.76
CA SER A 18 -25.13 6.55 11.20
C SER A 18 -24.91 5.07 11.54
N GLN A 19 -25.38 4.15 10.68
CA GLN A 19 -25.09 2.73 10.82
C GLN A 19 -23.61 2.44 10.62
N LEU A 20 -23.00 3.01 9.57
CA LEU A 20 -21.58 2.85 9.28
C LEU A 20 -20.70 3.36 10.42
N LEU A 21 -21.02 4.51 11.00
CA LEU A 21 -20.27 5.08 12.13
C LEU A 21 -20.26 4.15 13.34
N LYS A 22 -21.44 3.60 13.70
CA LYS A 22 -21.56 2.66 14.83
C LYS A 22 -20.84 1.33 14.54
N LEU A 23 -20.90 0.84 13.31
CA LEU A 23 -20.17 -0.37 12.89
C LEU A 23 -18.65 -0.16 12.96
N GLU A 24 -18.16 1.00 12.53
CA GLU A 24 -16.73 1.35 12.60
C GLU A 24 -16.25 1.47 14.05
N HIS A 25 -17.00 2.16 14.90
CA HIS A 25 -16.65 2.28 16.33
C HIS A 25 -16.66 0.91 17.04
N ALA A 26 -17.56 0.00 16.68
CA ALA A 26 -17.53 -1.37 17.19
C ALA A 26 -16.30 -2.14 16.66
N PHE A 27 -15.93 -1.93 15.40
CA PHE A 27 -14.75 -2.56 14.79
C PHE A 27 -13.45 -2.13 15.47
N GLU A 28 -13.29 -0.84 15.78
CA GLU A 28 -12.10 -0.33 16.47
C GLU A 28 -11.88 -1.00 17.84
N LYS A 29 -12.96 -1.36 18.53
CA LYS A 29 -12.89 -2.09 19.80
C LYS A 29 -12.52 -3.56 19.59
N ASN A 30 -13.12 -4.19 18.59
CA ASN A 30 -12.87 -5.60 18.27
C ASN A 30 -13.13 -5.88 16.77
N HIS A 31 -12.11 -6.39 16.07
CA HIS A 31 -12.22 -6.73 14.65
C HIS A 31 -13.13 -7.96 14.36
N TYR A 32 -13.63 -8.64 15.40
CA TYR A 32 -14.48 -9.83 15.29
C TYR A 32 -15.69 -9.80 16.22
N VAL A 33 -16.89 -9.63 15.65
CA VAL A 33 -18.15 -9.75 16.41
C VAL A 33 -18.69 -11.17 16.45
N VAL A 34 -19.01 -11.66 17.64
CA VAL A 34 -19.46 -13.04 17.90
C VAL A 34 -20.82 -13.08 18.59
N GLY A 35 -21.54 -14.19 18.42
CA GLY A 35 -22.82 -14.55 19.08
C GLY A 35 -23.64 -13.39 19.63
N ALA A 36 -23.48 -13.12 20.94
CA ALA A 36 -24.25 -12.13 21.67
C ALA A 36 -23.98 -10.68 21.21
N GLU A 37 -22.72 -10.30 21.06
CA GLU A 37 -22.32 -8.96 20.60
C GLU A 37 -22.89 -8.66 19.21
N ARG A 38 -22.82 -9.65 18.31
CA ARG A 38 -23.39 -9.53 16.96
C ARG A 38 -24.90 -9.32 17.01
N LYS A 39 -25.60 -10.08 17.85
CA LYS A 39 -27.06 -9.97 18.01
C LYS A 39 -27.46 -8.59 18.55
N GLN A 40 -26.76 -8.09 19.57
CA GLN A 40 -27.00 -6.75 20.13
C GLN A 40 -26.74 -5.65 19.11
N LEU A 41 -25.63 -5.73 18.38
CA LEU A 41 -25.28 -4.75 17.35
C LEU A 41 -26.31 -4.76 16.21
N ALA A 42 -26.73 -5.94 15.76
CA ALA A 42 -27.77 -6.10 14.75
C ALA A 42 -29.09 -5.44 15.18
N GLN A 43 -29.54 -5.70 16.41
CA GLN A 43 -30.75 -5.11 16.97
C GLN A 43 -30.67 -3.57 17.06
N SER A 44 -29.57 -3.03 17.60
CA SER A 44 -29.39 -1.58 17.77
C SER A 44 -29.30 -0.79 16.45
N LEU A 45 -28.96 -1.46 15.35
CA LEU A 45 -28.81 -0.86 14.02
C LEU A 45 -29.98 -1.18 13.09
N SER A 46 -30.95 -1.96 13.54
CA SER A 46 -32.04 -2.50 12.71
C SER A 46 -31.51 -3.24 11.48
N LEU A 47 -30.47 -4.06 11.68
CA LEU A 47 -29.85 -4.91 10.66
C LEU A 47 -29.99 -6.39 11.04
N SER A 48 -29.81 -7.29 10.07
CA SER A 48 -29.68 -8.72 10.35
C SER A 48 -28.27 -9.06 10.84
N GLU A 49 -28.14 -10.10 11.68
CA GLU A 49 -26.85 -10.64 12.10
C GLU A 49 -25.95 -11.02 10.91
N THR A 50 -26.57 -11.47 9.80
CA THR A 50 -25.84 -11.79 8.57
C THR A 50 -25.24 -10.54 7.92
N GLN A 51 -25.98 -9.43 7.87
CA GLN A 51 -25.45 -8.16 7.35
C GLN A 51 -24.30 -7.65 8.20
N VAL A 52 -24.43 -7.70 9.54
CA VAL A 52 -23.34 -7.34 10.46
C VAL A 52 -22.13 -8.25 10.23
N LYS A 53 -22.33 -9.57 10.15
CA LYS A 53 -21.25 -10.54 9.87
C LYS A 53 -20.53 -10.23 8.56
N VAL A 54 -21.28 -9.97 7.49
CA VAL A 54 -20.72 -9.64 6.17
C VAL A 54 -19.98 -8.30 6.20
N TRP A 55 -20.51 -7.30 6.89
CA TRP A 55 -19.84 -6.01 7.02
C TRP A 55 -18.50 -6.17 7.74
N PHE A 56 -18.45 -6.88 8.87
CA PHE A 56 -17.19 -7.15 9.60
C PHE A 56 -16.18 -7.94 8.74
N GLN A 57 -16.65 -8.92 7.97
CA GLN A 57 -15.79 -9.65 7.04
C GLN A 57 -15.20 -8.74 5.96
N ASN A 58 -16.03 -7.88 5.36
CA ASN A 58 -15.58 -6.92 4.35
C ASN A 58 -14.64 -5.88 4.96
N ARG A 59 -14.92 -5.42 6.18
CA ARG A 59 -14.11 -4.44 6.89
C ARG A 59 -12.72 -4.97 7.20
N ARG A 60 -12.60 -6.22 7.65
CA ARG A 60 -11.30 -6.91 7.83
C ARG A 60 -10.52 -7.03 6.51
N THR A 61 -11.20 -7.40 5.42
CA THR A 61 -10.55 -7.46 4.10
C THR A 61 -10.01 -6.10 3.67
N LYS A 62 -10.79 -5.03 3.87
CA LYS A 62 -10.35 -3.65 3.59
C LYS A 62 -9.15 -3.26 4.46
N HIS A 63 -9.21 -3.54 5.76
CA HIS A 63 -8.14 -3.26 6.70
C HIS A 63 -6.82 -3.93 6.28
N LYS A 64 -6.87 -5.22 5.94
CA LYS A 64 -5.69 -5.96 5.45
C LYS A 64 -5.14 -5.37 4.15
N ARG A 65 -6.02 -5.02 3.21
CA ARG A 65 -5.58 -4.41 1.93
C ARG A 65 -4.90 -3.07 2.13
N MET A 66 -5.41 -2.23 3.02
CA MET A 66 -4.78 -0.93 3.33
C MET A 66 -3.38 -1.12 3.92
N GLN A 67 -3.20 -2.08 4.82
CA GLN A 67 -1.88 -2.38 5.38
C GLN A 67 -0.88 -2.83 4.30
N GLN A 68 -1.31 -3.71 3.40
CA GLN A 68 -0.47 -4.18 2.28
C GLN A 68 -0.12 -3.08 1.29
N GLU A 69 -1.05 -2.16 1.03
CA GLU A 69 -0.80 -1.03 0.13
C GLU A 69 0.20 -0.04 0.73
N GLU A 70 0.07 0.27 2.02
CA GLU A 70 1.03 1.11 2.75
C GLU A 70 2.43 0.47 2.77
N GLU A 71 2.51 -0.83 3.01
CA GLU A 71 3.77 -1.56 3.01
C GLU A 71 4.42 -1.61 1.62
N ALA A 72 3.62 -1.79 0.56
CA ALA A 72 4.09 -1.74 -0.82
C ALA A 72 4.61 -0.34 -1.21
N LYS A 73 3.92 0.73 -0.78
CA LYS A 73 4.38 2.12 -1.00
C LYS A 73 5.70 2.39 -0.28
N ALA A 74 5.82 1.96 0.98
CA ALA A 74 7.05 2.11 1.74
C ALA A 74 8.23 1.40 1.07
N GLN A 75 8.02 0.16 0.61
CA GLN A 75 9.05 -0.60 -0.13
C GLN A 75 9.46 0.09 -1.43
N GLN A 76 8.49 0.59 -2.20
CA GLN A 76 8.76 1.29 -3.45
C GLN A 76 9.57 2.56 -3.23
N GLN A 77 9.25 3.32 -2.17
CA GLN A 77 9.96 4.55 -1.82
C GLN A 77 11.40 4.26 -1.38
N GLN A 78 11.61 3.20 -0.61
CA GLN A 78 12.93 2.77 -0.15
C GLN A 78 13.81 2.33 -1.31
N GLN A 79 13.26 1.58 -2.27
CA GLN A 79 13.98 1.11 -3.45
C GLN A 79 14.38 2.28 -4.37
N GLN A 80 13.52 3.29 -4.50
CA GLN A 80 13.80 4.49 -5.29
C GLN A 80 14.94 5.32 -4.67
N GLN A 81 14.96 5.46 -3.34
CA GLN A 81 16.04 6.13 -2.62
C GLN A 81 17.38 5.42 -2.80
N GLN A 82 17.39 4.08 -2.69
CA GLN A 82 18.60 3.29 -2.82
C GLN A 82 19.18 3.39 -4.24
N GLN A 83 18.32 3.39 -5.27
CA GLN A 83 18.73 3.53 -6.66
C GLN A 83 19.30 4.93 -6.95
N GLN A 84 18.73 5.98 -6.37
CA GLN A 84 19.22 7.35 -6.54
C GLN A 84 20.59 7.56 -5.87
N GLN A 85 20.79 6.97 -4.69
CA GLN A 85 22.08 7.05 -3.99
C GLN A 85 23.18 6.29 -4.73
N GLN A 86 22.86 5.14 -5.34
CA GLN A 86 23.79 4.37 -6.16
C GLN A 86 24.16 5.09 -7.47
N GLN A 87 23.21 5.80 -8.10
CA GLN A 87 23.49 6.65 -9.26
C GLN A 87 24.38 7.86 -8.91
N GLN A 88 24.16 8.50 -7.76
CA GLN A 88 25.02 9.59 -7.29
C GLN A 88 26.44 9.09 -6.97
N ALA A 89 26.57 7.93 -6.32
CA ALA A 89 27.88 7.31 -6.08
C ALA A 89 28.60 6.94 -7.38
N ALA A 90 27.88 6.37 -8.36
CA ALA A 90 28.43 6.06 -9.68
C ALA A 90 28.83 7.31 -10.47
N ALA A 91 28.03 8.39 -10.41
CA ALA A 91 28.35 9.67 -11.03
C ALA A 91 29.57 10.34 -10.40
N SER A 92 29.69 10.29 -9.07
CA SER A 92 30.86 10.80 -8.34
C SER A 92 32.15 10.09 -8.77
N ASN A 93 32.11 8.75 -8.92
CA ASN A 93 33.27 7.97 -9.35
C ASN A 93 33.65 8.26 -10.83
N LYS A 94 32.66 8.45 -11.72
CA LYS A 94 32.91 8.86 -13.12
C LYS A 94 33.50 10.26 -13.21
N ASN A 95 33.01 11.22 -12.41
CA ASN A 95 33.55 12.58 -12.36
C ASN A 95 35.00 12.58 -11.85
N SER A 96 35.31 11.79 -10.82
CA SER A 96 36.69 11.64 -10.33
C SER A 96 37.63 11.08 -11.41
N HIS A 97 37.19 10.04 -12.13
CA HIS A 97 37.98 9.43 -13.20
C HIS A 97 38.20 10.38 -14.39
N HIS A 98 37.19 11.17 -14.75
CA HIS A 98 37.29 12.18 -15.82
C HIS A 98 38.22 13.33 -15.42
N VAL A 99 38.07 13.88 -14.21
CA VAL A 99 38.92 14.96 -13.69
C VAL A 99 40.38 14.52 -13.59
N ASN A 100 40.64 13.32 -13.11
CA ASN A 100 42.00 12.79 -13.00
C ASN A 100 42.64 12.55 -14.38
N LYS A 101 41.86 12.08 -15.36
CA LYS A 101 42.34 11.90 -16.74
C LYS A 101 42.69 13.24 -17.40
N TRP A 102 41.83 14.25 -17.26
CA TRP A 102 42.06 15.59 -17.81
C TRP A 102 43.32 16.25 -17.22
N LYS A 103 43.56 16.05 -15.92
CA LYS A 103 44.78 16.53 -15.24
C LYS A 103 46.05 15.87 -15.80
N GLN A 104 46.02 14.57 -16.10
CA GLN A 104 47.17 13.86 -16.66
C GLN A 104 47.47 14.27 -18.11
N GLU A 105 46.44 14.49 -18.92
CA GLU A 105 46.59 14.92 -20.33
C GLU A 105 47.14 16.35 -20.43
N THR A 106 46.66 17.27 -19.58
CA THR A 106 47.19 18.65 -19.53
C THR A 106 48.66 18.70 -19.07
N SER A 107 49.08 17.79 -18.18
CA SER A 107 50.44 17.77 -17.66
C SER A 107 51.49 17.26 -18.66
N GLN A 108 51.10 16.53 -19.71
CA GLN A 108 52.01 16.04 -20.75
C GLN A 108 52.25 17.04 -21.89
N GLN A 109 51.41 18.08 -22.03
CA GLN A 109 51.52 19.07 -23.11
C GLN A 109 52.63 20.12 -22.86
N SER A 110 53.21 20.18 -21.64
CA SER A 110 54.20 21.19 -21.27
C SER A 110 55.66 20.87 -21.64
N SER A 111 55.95 19.76 -22.34
CA SER A 111 57.33 19.35 -22.69
C SER A 111 57.63 19.32 -24.20
N GLY A 112 56.79 19.94 -25.03
CA GLY A 112 56.94 19.95 -26.50
C GLY A 112 57.41 21.26 -27.12
N GLY A 113 58.12 22.12 -26.38
CA GLY A 113 58.54 23.42 -26.90
C GLY A 113 59.90 23.85 -26.39
N GLN A 114 60.98 23.26 -26.89
CA GLN A 114 62.30 23.89 -26.90
C GLN A 114 63.10 23.47 -28.14
N ASN A 115 63.47 24.52 -28.90
CA ASN A 115 64.49 24.64 -29.95
C ASN A 115 64.32 23.90 -31.27
#